data_AF-A0A285MYJ4-F1
#
_entry.id   AF-A0A285MYJ4-F1
#
_cell.length_a   1.000
_cell.length_b   1.000
_cell.length_c   1.000
_cell.angle_alpha   90.00
_cell.angle_beta   90.00
_cell.angle_gamma   90.00
#
_symmetry.space_group_name_H-M   'P 1'
#
loop_
_entity.id
_entity.type
_entity.pdbx_description
1 polymer ?
#
loop_
_entity_poly.entity_id
_entity_poly.type
_entity_poly.pdbx_seq_one_letter_code
_entity_poly.pdbx_strand_id
1 'polypeptide(L)'
;MKRGTLAIIVGVLAGAVGAYFASQRKDEILQKLNEIQSAVREAEITGKAKVIASDLLDKIKELVKKGDELTKEQREKVLEEVEDKIKKLEEVIRRG
;
A
#
# COMPACT_ATOMS: atom_id res chain seq x y z
N MET A 1 -2.16 -10.71 18.57
CA MET A 1 -3.03 -10.18 17.48
C MET A 1 -2.31 -9.21 16.52
N LYS A 2 -1.38 -8.34 16.96
CA LYS A 2 -0.79 -7.26 16.14
C LYS A 2 -0.05 -7.69 14.86
N ARG A 3 0.70 -8.81 14.86
CA ARG A 3 1.48 -9.27 13.69
C ARG A 3 0.60 -9.79 12.54
N GLY A 4 -0.52 -10.44 12.85
CA GLY A 4 -1.45 -11.00 11.85
C GLY A 4 -2.14 -9.90 11.04
N THR A 5 -2.65 -8.87 11.71
CA THR A 5 -3.28 -7.71 11.04
C THR A 5 -2.31 -6.96 10.14
N LEU A 6 -1.05 -6.80 10.59
CA LEU A 6 -0.01 -6.16 9.82
C LEU A 6 0.42 -6.97 8.58
N ALA A 7 0.52 -8.29 8.70
CA ALA A 7 0.78 -9.17 7.55
C ALA A 7 -0.38 -9.13 6.53
N ILE A 8 -1.62 -9.05 7.00
CA ILE A 8 -2.80 -8.84 6.14
C ILE A 8 -2.67 -7.51 5.39
N ILE A 9 -2.36 -6.41 6.08
CA ILE A 9 -2.19 -5.10 5.44
C ILE A 9 -1.13 -5.14 4.35
N VAL A 10 0.05 -5.72 4.63
CA VAL A 10 1.09 -5.91 3.61
C VAL A 10 0.58 -6.71 2.42
N GLY A 11 -0.09 -7.84 2.67
CA GLY A 11 -0.62 -8.69 1.62
C GLY A 11 -1.64 -7.97 0.73
N VAL A 12 -2.52 -7.15 1.33
CA VAL A 12 -3.49 -6.37 0.56
C VAL A 12 -2.81 -5.22 -0.19
N LEU A 13 -1.80 -4.56 0.39
CA LEU A 13 -1.02 -3.52 -0.31
C LEU A 13 -0.29 -4.09 -1.53
N ALA A 14 0.40 -5.22 -1.37
CA ALA A 14 1.06 -5.94 -2.47
C ALA A 14 0.03 -6.38 -3.53
N GLY A 15 -1.13 -6.88 -3.11
CA GLY A 15 -2.23 -7.25 -3.99
C GLY A 15 -2.80 -6.06 -4.76
N ALA A 16 -2.91 -4.88 -4.15
CA ALA A 16 -3.40 -3.66 -4.80
C ALA A 16 -2.41 -3.17 -5.88
N VAL A 17 -1.11 -3.27 -5.63
CA VAL A 17 -0.05 -2.96 -6.61
C VAL A 17 -0.10 -3.95 -7.78
N GLY A 18 -0.24 -5.26 -7.51
CA GLY A 18 -0.39 -6.27 -8.56
C GLY A 18 -1.67 -6.08 -9.40
N ALA A 19 -2.79 -5.76 -8.76
CA ALA A 19 -4.06 -5.48 -9.43
C ALA A 19 -3.99 -4.25 -10.33
N TYR A 20 -3.25 -3.21 -9.91
CA TYR A 20 -2.99 -2.02 -10.73
C TYR A 20 -2.31 -2.36 -12.06
N PHE A 21 -1.34 -3.27 -12.05
CA PHE A 21 -0.71 -3.77 -13.27
C PHE A 21 -1.63 -4.65 -14.11
N ALA A 22 -2.40 -5.53 -13.47
CA ALA A 22 -3.16 -6.55 -14.17
C ALA A 22 -4.42 -6.00 -14.86
N SER A 23 -5.12 -5.04 -14.24
CA SER A 23 -6.48 -4.68 -14.68
C SER A 23 -6.69 -3.20 -15.00
N GLN A 24 -5.76 -2.30 -14.62
CA GLN A 24 -5.96 -0.84 -14.65
C GLN A 24 -7.30 -0.37 -14.03
N ARG A 25 -7.97 -1.19 -13.20
CA ARG A 25 -9.26 -0.86 -12.59
C ARG A 25 -9.08 0.10 -11.42
N LYS A 26 -8.82 1.37 -11.73
CA LYS A 26 -8.51 2.42 -10.77
C LYS A 26 -9.52 2.52 -9.64
N ASP A 27 -10.81 2.46 -9.95
CA ASP A 27 -11.87 2.64 -8.96
C ASP A 27 -11.92 1.48 -7.95
N GLU A 28 -11.80 0.23 -8.42
CA GLU A 28 -11.70 -0.95 -7.55
C GLU A 28 -10.46 -0.88 -6.65
N ILE A 29 -9.33 -0.43 -7.20
CA ILE A 29 -8.08 -0.31 -6.45
C ILE A 29 -8.18 0.79 -5.40
N LEU A 30 -8.74 1.96 -5.76
CA LEU A 30 -8.98 3.04 -4.82
C LEU A 30 -9.94 2.63 -3.70
N GLN A 31 -10.99 1.88 -4.02
CA GLN A 31 -11.91 1.34 -3.03
C GLN A 31 -11.18 0.40 -2.06
N LYS A 32 -10.40 -0.55 -2.57
CA LYS A 32 -9.60 -1.44 -1.72
C LYS A 32 -8.61 -0.67 -0.83
N LEU A 33 -7.93 0.34 -1.37
CA LEU A 33 -7.02 1.18 -0.59
C LEU A 33 -7.75 1.99 0.49
N ASN A 34 -9.01 2.38 0.27
CA ASN A 34 -9.84 3.01 1.30
C ASN A 34 -10.19 2.02 2.42
N GLU A 35 -10.60 0.80 2.06
CA GLU A 35 -10.90 -0.27 3.03
C GLU A 35 -9.67 -0.60 3.90
N ILE A 36 -8.48 -0.70 3.30
CA ILE A 36 -7.24 -0.93 4.05
C ILE A 36 -6.92 0.26 4.94
N GLN A 37 -7.14 1.50 4.50
CA GLN A 37 -6.91 2.68 5.33
C GLN A 37 -7.81 2.70 6.56
N SER A 38 -9.08 2.31 6.40
CA SER A 38 -9.99 2.11 7.54
C SER A 38 -9.50 1.00 8.46
N ALA A 39 -9.08 -0.15 7.91
CA ALA A 39 -8.53 -1.25 8.70
C ALA A 39 -7.25 -0.85 9.46
N VAL A 40 -6.36 -0.06 8.86
CA VAL A 40 -5.15 0.47 9.52
C VAL A 40 -5.50 1.46 10.63
N ARG A 41 -6.56 2.25 10.45
CA ARG A 41 -7.05 3.21 11.45
C ARG A 41 -7.68 2.51 12.64
N GLU A 42 -8.50 1.49 12.38
CA GLU A 42 -9.24 0.71 13.38
C GLU A 42 -8.35 -0.33 14.09
N ALA A 43 -7.34 -0.84 13.41
CA ALA A 43 -6.41 -1.78 14.02
C ALA A 43 -5.59 -1.09 15.13
N GLU A 44 -5.32 -1.83 16.21
CA GLU A 44 -4.43 -1.43 17.32
C GLU A 44 -2.93 -1.38 16.90
N ILE A 45 -2.67 -1.07 15.64
CA ILE A 45 -1.35 -0.84 15.10
C ILE A 45 -0.92 0.53 15.61
N THR A 46 0.16 0.53 16.38
CA THR A 46 0.65 1.72 17.09
C THR A 46 2.12 1.93 16.74
N GLY A 47 2.58 3.19 16.77
CA GLY A 47 3.97 3.54 16.49
C GLY A 47 4.35 3.51 15.00
N LYS A 48 5.61 3.12 14.72
CA LYS A 48 6.24 3.25 13.39
C LYS A 48 5.51 2.51 12.27
N ALA A 49 4.92 1.35 12.56
CA ALA A 49 4.20 0.56 11.55
C ALA A 49 2.94 1.26 11.01
N LYS A 50 2.20 1.98 11.87
CA LYS A 50 1.02 2.75 11.46
C LYS A 50 1.39 3.90 10.53
N VAL A 51 2.48 4.60 10.85
CA VAL A 51 3.01 5.71 10.04
C VAL A 51 3.41 5.19 8.66
N ILE A 52 4.22 4.12 8.62
CA ILE A 52 4.68 3.52 7.36
C ILE A 52 3.52 3.02 6.51
N ALA A 53 2.54 2.34 7.11
CA ALA A 53 1.36 1.85 6.40
C ALA A 53 0.49 2.98 5.85
N SER A 54 0.29 4.06 6.64
CA SER A 54 -0.50 5.22 6.20
C SER A 54 0.18 5.95 5.04
N ASP A 55 1.48 6.20 5.15
CA ASP A 55 2.29 6.80 4.09
C ASP A 55 2.27 5.98 2.79
N LEU A 56 2.26 4.64 2.92
CA LEU A 56 2.16 3.72 1.78
C LEU A 56 0.81 3.85 1.08
N LEU A 57 -0.27 3.82 1.86
CA LEU A 57 -1.63 3.94 1.34
C LEU A 57 -1.82 5.25 0.58
N ASP A 58 -1.33 6.36 1.14
CA ASP A 58 -1.46 7.66 0.51
C ASP A 58 -0.65 7.73 -0.79
N LYS A 59 0.60 7.22 -0.79
CA LYS A 59 1.41 7.12 -2.03
C LYS A 59 0.74 6.27 -3.10
N ILE A 60 0.23 5.09 -2.76
CA ILE A 60 -0.41 4.21 -3.75
C ILE A 60 -1.69 4.87 -4.28
N LYS A 61 -2.48 5.54 -3.43
CA LYS A 61 -3.66 6.30 -3.88
C LYS A 61 -3.28 7.42 -4.84
N GLU A 62 -2.23 8.17 -4.56
CA GLU A 62 -1.74 9.20 -5.49
C GLU A 62 -1.31 8.58 -6.82
N LEU A 63 -0.60 7.45 -6.79
CA LEU A 63 -0.15 6.73 -7.98
C LEU A 63 -1.32 6.23 -8.84
N VAL A 64 -2.39 5.72 -8.19
CA VAL A 64 -3.59 5.27 -8.88
C VAL A 64 -4.36 6.45 -9.49
N LYS A 65 -4.47 7.56 -8.75
CA LYS A 65 -5.12 8.80 -9.23
C LYS A 65 -4.35 9.43 -10.40
N LYS A 66 -3.07 9.73 -10.20
CA LYS A 66 -2.20 10.38 -11.20
C LYS A 66 -1.71 9.42 -12.28
N GLY A 67 -2.02 8.13 -12.17
CA GLY A 67 -1.49 7.09 -13.07
C GLY A 67 -1.73 7.34 -14.55
N ASP A 68 -2.81 8.04 -14.93
CA ASP A 68 -3.07 8.36 -16.35
C ASP A 68 -2.27 9.57 -16.84
N GLU A 69 -1.76 10.40 -15.91
CA GLU A 69 -0.93 11.58 -16.20
C GLU A 69 0.57 11.24 -16.20
N LEU A 70 0.96 10.10 -15.60
CA LEU A 70 2.34 9.65 -15.51
C LEU A 70 2.74 8.87 -16.77
N THR A 71 3.92 9.20 -17.30
CA THR A 71 4.58 8.36 -18.31
C THR A 71 4.87 6.97 -17.74
N LYS A 72 5.07 5.99 -18.62
CA LYS A 72 5.42 4.61 -18.22
C LYS A 72 6.62 4.57 -17.26
N GLU A 73 7.64 5.36 -17.56
CA GLU A 73 8.89 5.43 -16.80
C GLU A 73 8.70 6.10 -15.43
N GLN A 74 7.88 7.14 -15.35
CA GLN A 74 7.49 7.74 -14.06
C GLN A 74 6.65 6.76 -13.23
N ARG A 75 5.71 6.07 -13.86
CA ARG A 75 4.85 5.07 -13.21
C ARG A 75 5.70 3.95 -12.61
N GLU A 76 6.66 3.41 -13.37
CA GLU A 76 7.63 2.40 -12.89
C GLU A 76 8.44 2.89 -11.69
N LYS A 77 8.97 4.12 -11.73
CA LYS A 77 9.70 4.71 -10.59
C LYS A 77 8.86 4.80 -9.32
N VAL A 78 7.63 5.29 -9.41
CA VAL A 78 6.78 5.42 -8.21
C VAL A 78 6.40 4.02 -7.69
N LEU A 79 6.22 3.05 -8.57
CA LEU A 79 5.95 1.66 -8.18
C LEU A 79 7.14 1.04 -7.45
N GLU A 80 8.35 1.24 -7.95
CA GLU A 80 9.58 0.77 -7.30
C GLU A 80 9.72 1.34 -5.88
N GLU A 81 9.41 2.64 -5.70
CA GLU A 81 9.37 3.25 -4.37
C GLU A 81 8.28 2.66 -3.45
N VAL A 82 7.13 2.29 -4.02
CA VAL A 82 6.05 1.65 -3.27
C VAL A 82 6.46 0.24 -2.84
N GLU A 83 7.04 -0.55 -3.74
CA GLU A 83 7.52 -1.90 -3.43
C GLU A 83 8.61 -1.88 -2.35
N ASP A 84 9.56 -0.95 -2.43
CA ASP A 84 10.59 -0.78 -1.42
C ASP A 84 10.02 -0.39 -0.06
N LYS A 85 8.98 0.45 -0.04
CA LYS A 85 8.27 0.77 1.20
C LYS A 85 7.51 -0.44 1.76
N ILE A 86 6.89 -1.26 0.91
CA ILE A 86 6.22 -2.51 1.33
C ILE A 86 7.24 -3.46 1.96
N LYS A 87 8.41 -3.65 1.34
CA LYS A 87 9.50 -4.45 1.91
C LYS A 87 9.96 -3.93 3.27
N LYS A 88 10.10 -2.61 3.42
CA LYS A 88 10.44 -2.00 4.73
C LYS A 88 9.36 -2.25 5.77
N LEU A 89 8.08 -2.19 5.39
CA LEU A 89 6.97 -2.52 6.28
C LEU A 89 7.03 -4.01 6.69
N GLU A 90 7.29 -4.92 5.75
CA GLU A 90 7.52 -6.34 6.03
C GLU A 90 8.68 -6.59 7.00
N GLU A 91 9.81 -5.90 6.81
CA GLU A 91 10.95 -6.02 7.72
C GLU A 91 10.61 -5.55 9.12
N VAL A 92 9.89 -4.42 9.25
CA VAL A 92 9.42 -3.92 10.55
C VAL A 92 8.49 -4.93 11.23
N ILE A 93 7.65 -5.62 10.45
CA ILE A 93 6.73 -6.65 10.95
C ILE A 93 7.47 -7.94 11.33
N ARG A 94 8.49 -8.34 10.55
CA ARG A 94 9.31 -9.53 10.86
C ARG A 94 10.19 -9.33 12.08
N ARG A 95 10.73 -8.12 12.26
CA ARG A 95 11.66 -7.81 13.35
C ARG A 95 10.96 -7.35 14.64
N GLY A 96 9.72 -6.87 14.55
CA GLY A 96 8.88 -6.43 15.68
C GLY A 96 8.01 -7.54 16.23
#